data_AF-A0A3C7Z7M2-F1
#
_entry.id   AF-A0A3C7Z7M2-F1
#
_cell.length_a   1.000
_cell.length_b   1.000
_cell.length_c   1.000
_cell.angle_alpha   90.00
_cell.angle_beta   90.00
_cell.angle_gamma   90.00
#
_symmetry.space_group_name_H-M   'P 1'
#
loop_
_entity.id
_entity.type
_entity.pdbx_description
1 polymer ?
#
loop_
_entity_poly.entity_id
_entity_poly.type
_entity_poly.pdbx_seq_one_letter_code
_entity_poly.pdbx_strand_id
1 'polypeptide(L)'
;MNRHRQTGSVHKTIIVILGAALLLGAGFTAGYLIRGQFDGALVLTQPEATQGDGVLDYAALSTDFYNDKATQDQAAIIEEYGDEYSVAITAISTSNPQYWESNDIDRAFFAVGYADVVGDYSQVQQLYYQLLAAEQSGKNIYDNSAGVTKEELGDMMGKASLSE
;
A
#
# COMPACT_ATOMS: atom_id res chain seq x y z
N MET A 1 50.21 -36.55 16.12
CA MET A 1 50.40 -35.30 15.34
C MET A 1 49.25 -34.37 15.75
N ASN A 2 49.49 -33.40 16.65
CA ASN A 2 49.74 -31.98 16.32
C ASN A 2 48.80 -31.47 15.22
N ARG A 3 47.83 -30.57 15.44
CA ARG A 3 47.90 -29.20 16.00
C ARG A 3 46.50 -28.80 16.53
N HIS A 4 46.36 -28.14 17.70
CA HIS A 4 46.31 -26.67 17.86
C HIS A 4 45.18 -26.02 17.03
N ARG A 5 44.30 -25.15 17.54
CA ARG A 5 44.30 -24.36 18.78
C ARG A 5 42.98 -23.56 18.87
N GLN A 6 42.61 -23.19 20.10
CA GLN A 6 42.06 -21.89 20.53
C GLN A 6 40.68 -21.45 20.04
N THR A 7 39.67 -21.53 20.91
CA THR A 7 39.29 -20.58 21.99
C THR A 7 38.41 -19.43 21.51
N GLY A 8 37.20 -19.43 22.04
CA GLY A 8 36.32 -18.28 22.13
C GLY A 8 35.23 -18.58 23.16
N SER A 9 35.64 -18.81 24.42
CA SER A 9 34.78 -18.54 25.58
C SER A 9 34.34 -17.06 25.46
N VAL A 10 33.16 -16.61 25.87
CA VAL A 10 32.87 -16.19 27.25
C VAL A 10 31.46 -15.54 27.23
N HIS A 11 30.54 -16.09 28.02
CA HIS A 11 29.52 -15.42 28.84
C HIS A 11 28.50 -14.41 28.25
N LYS A 12 27.23 -14.68 28.61
CA LYS A 12 26.23 -13.77 29.23
C LYS A 12 25.95 -12.43 28.53
N THR A 13 24.67 -12.20 28.19
CA THR A 13 23.81 -11.23 28.90
C THR A 13 22.39 -11.33 28.34
N ILE A 14 21.44 -11.63 29.21
CA ILE A 14 20.01 -11.38 28.99
C ILE A 14 19.83 -9.85 29.02
N ILE A 15 19.31 -9.24 27.96
CA ILE A 15 18.73 -7.90 28.03
C ILE A 15 17.25 -8.03 27.67
N VAL A 16 16.44 -8.11 28.72
CA VAL A 16 15.03 -7.73 28.70
C VAL A 16 15.02 -6.22 28.89
N ILE A 17 14.52 -5.46 27.91
CA ILE A 17 14.06 -4.08 28.13
C ILE A 17 12.61 -4.00 27.64
N LEU A 18 11.70 -3.96 28.61
CA LEU A 18 10.39 -3.32 28.53
C LEU A 18 10.60 -1.81 28.73
N GLY A 19 9.92 -0.96 27.95
CA GLY A 19 9.64 0.41 28.40
C GLY A 19 9.68 1.52 27.33
N ALA A 20 8.49 1.88 26.87
CA ALA A 20 7.96 3.25 26.72
C ALA A 20 8.66 4.32 25.87
N ALA A 21 7.82 4.86 24.96
CA ALA A 21 7.67 6.27 24.57
C ALA A 21 8.64 6.87 23.53
N LEU A 22 8.01 7.19 22.38
CA LEU A 22 8.08 8.47 21.67
C LEU A 22 9.44 9.17 21.65
N LEU A 23 10.05 9.28 20.47
CA LEU A 23 10.42 10.56 19.84
C LEU A 23 11.19 10.31 18.52
N LEU A 24 10.59 10.81 17.44
CA LEU A 24 11.24 11.42 16.28
C LEU A 24 12.07 10.54 15.33
N GLY A 25 11.51 10.35 14.13
CA GLY A 25 12.27 10.35 12.88
C GLY A 25 12.89 9.01 12.47
N ALA A 26 12.79 8.74 11.17
CA ALA A 26 13.31 7.58 10.45
C ALA A 26 12.51 6.29 10.66
N GLY A 27 11.93 5.82 9.56
CA GLY A 27 11.12 4.61 9.51
C GLY A 27 11.91 3.35 9.82
N PHE A 28 11.19 2.28 10.13
CA PHE A 28 11.33 1.00 9.42
C PHE A 28 10.19 0.04 9.83
N THR A 29 9.56 -0.51 8.79
CA THR A 29 9.01 -1.88 8.66
C THR A 29 8.12 -2.45 9.76
N ALA A 30 6.81 -2.42 9.50
CA ALA A 30 5.93 -3.53 9.86
C ALA A 30 5.78 -4.45 8.65
N GLY A 31 6.58 -5.51 8.60
CA GLY A 31 6.33 -6.61 7.66
C GLY A 31 5.09 -7.37 8.11
N TYR A 32 4.05 -7.40 7.28
CA TYR A 32 2.93 -8.31 7.46
C TYR A 32 2.89 -9.36 6.35
N LEU A 33 2.73 -10.59 6.81
CA LEU A 33 2.59 -11.83 6.07
C LEU A 33 1.41 -11.79 5.10
N ILE A 34 1.68 -11.98 3.80
CA ILE A 34 0.66 -12.41 2.84
C ILE A 34 0.41 -13.90 3.08
N ARG A 35 -0.78 -14.25 3.56
CA ARG A 35 -1.24 -15.63 3.68
C ARG A 35 -1.82 -16.08 2.34
N GLY A 36 -0.95 -16.54 1.44
CA GLY A 36 -1.31 -17.15 0.16
C GLY A 36 -0.65 -18.51 0.02
N GLN A 37 -1.47 -19.53 -0.15
CA GLN A 37 -1.13 -20.95 -0.24
C GLN A 37 -0.45 -21.27 -1.57
N PHE A 38 0.89 -21.27 -1.64
CA PHE A 38 1.62 -21.86 -2.78
C PHE A 38 2.84 -22.65 -2.28
N ASP A 39 2.85 -23.93 -2.63
CA ASP A 39 3.98 -24.84 -2.46
C ASP A 39 5.19 -24.36 -3.29
N GLY A 40 6.35 -24.30 -2.64
CA GLY A 40 7.65 -24.25 -3.31
C GLY A 40 8.37 -22.90 -3.28
N ALA A 41 9.44 -22.84 -2.48
CA ALA A 41 10.50 -21.83 -2.47
C ALA A 41 10.05 -20.36 -2.23
N LEU A 42 10.14 -19.93 -0.96
CA LEU A 42 10.19 -18.53 -0.58
C LEU A 42 11.45 -17.89 -1.21
N VAL A 43 11.32 -17.33 -2.41
CA VAL A 43 12.30 -16.37 -2.93
C VAL A 43 11.92 -15.03 -2.35
N LEU A 44 12.59 -14.65 -1.25
CA LEU A 44 12.66 -13.27 -0.78
C LEU A 44 13.45 -12.46 -1.81
N THR A 45 12.84 -12.13 -2.93
CA THR A 45 13.21 -10.92 -3.66
C THR A 45 12.46 -9.79 -2.98
N GLN A 46 13.15 -9.09 -2.08
CA GLN A 46 12.78 -7.71 -1.79
C GLN A 46 12.72 -7.01 -3.16
N PRO A 47 11.59 -6.40 -3.57
CA PRO A 47 11.72 -5.32 -4.52
C PRO A 47 12.69 -4.34 -3.87
N GLU A 48 13.74 -3.96 -4.59
CA GLU A 48 14.57 -2.84 -4.18
C GLU A 48 13.61 -1.71 -3.88
N ALA A 49 13.49 -1.36 -2.59
CA ALA A 49 12.78 -0.17 -2.20
C ALA A 49 13.60 0.97 -2.78
N THR A 50 13.25 1.39 -4.00
CA THR A 50 13.65 2.67 -4.53
C THR A 50 13.04 3.68 -3.57
N GLN A 51 13.79 4.02 -2.52
CA GLN A 51 13.55 5.22 -1.74
C GLN A 51 13.82 6.38 -2.70
N GLY A 52 12.82 6.67 -3.54
CA GLY A 52 12.70 7.95 -4.18
C GLY A 52 12.53 8.97 -3.05
N ASP A 53 13.50 9.85 -2.94
CA ASP A 53 13.51 11.05 -2.08
C ASP A 53 12.44 12.08 -2.51
N GLY A 54 11.35 11.62 -3.15
CA GLY A 54 10.25 12.43 -3.66
C GLY A 54 8.95 11.84 -3.16
N VAL A 55 8.18 12.63 -2.42
CA VAL A 55 6.76 12.36 -2.21
C VAL A 55 6.16 12.22 -3.62
N LEU A 56 5.77 11.00 -4.00
CA LEU A 56 5.05 10.78 -5.25
C LEU A 56 3.85 11.71 -5.28
N ASP A 57 3.73 12.46 -6.38
CA ASP A 57 2.62 13.35 -6.63
C ASP A 57 1.43 12.51 -7.11
N TYR A 58 0.64 12.02 -6.15
CA TYR A 58 -0.51 11.19 -6.46
C TYR A 58 -1.63 12.00 -7.13
N ALA A 59 -1.59 13.33 -7.07
CA ALA A 59 -2.51 14.15 -7.84
C ALA A 59 -2.29 13.89 -9.34
N ALA A 60 -1.06 14.10 -9.83
CA ALA A 60 -0.70 13.86 -11.22
C ALA A 60 -0.86 12.37 -11.60
N LEU A 61 -0.33 11.46 -10.78
CA LEU A 61 -0.38 10.02 -11.08
C LEU A 61 -1.82 9.50 -11.19
N SER A 62 -2.71 9.94 -10.30
CA SER A 62 -4.11 9.51 -10.33
C SER A 62 -4.84 10.09 -11.55
N THR A 63 -4.56 11.34 -11.93
CA THR A 63 -5.08 11.92 -13.18
C THR A 63 -4.62 11.12 -14.40
N ASP A 64 -3.32 10.83 -14.52
CA ASP A 64 -2.75 10.08 -15.64
C ASP A 64 -3.36 8.68 -15.73
N PHE A 65 -3.40 7.96 -14.60
CA PHE A 65 -4.01 6.63 -14.54
C PHE A 65 -5.48 6.65 -15.00
N TYR A 66 -6.30 7.61 -14.55
CA TYR A 66 -7.72 7.66 -14.94
C TYR A 66 -7.94 8.09 -16.39
N ASN A 67 -7.03 8.86 -16.97
CA ASN A 67 -7.04 9.19 -18.39
C ASN A 67 -6.69 7.96 -19.26
N ASP A 68 -5.76 7.13 -18.79
CA ASP A 68 -5.18 6.07 -19.61
C ASP A 68 -5.87 4.71 -19.44
N LYS A 69 -6.39 4.38 -18.25
CA LYS A 69 -6.91 3.05 -17.91
C LYS A 69 -8.05 2.54 -18.78
N ALA A 70 -8.79 3.43 -19.44
CA ALA A 70 -9.87 3.05 -20.36
C ALA A 70 -9.34 2.54 -21.72
N THR A 71 -8.07 2.83 -22.05
CA THR A 71 -7.47 2.55 -23.36
C THR A 71 -6.43 1.42 -23.31
N GLN A 72 -5.96 1.07 -22.12
CA GLN A 72 -4.97 0.02 -21.91
C GLN A 72 -5.63 -1.30 -21.51
N ASP A 73 -4.96 -2.41 -21.84
CA ASP A 73 -5.33 -3.70 -21.29
C ASP A 73 -4.81 -3.88 -19.85
N GLN A 74 -5.34 -4.87 -19.15
CA GLN A 74 -4.99 -5.14 -17.75
C GLN A 74 -3.48 -5.41 -17.55
N ALA A 75 -2.83 -6.08 -18.51
CA ALA A 75 -1.41 -6.42 -18.37
C ALA A 75 -0.52 -5.19 -18.48
N ALA A 76 -0.85 -4.28 -19.41
CA ALA A 76 -0.17 -3.00 -19.55
C ALA A 76 -0.33 -2.13 -18.29
N ILE A 77 -1.53 -2.09 -17.71
CA ILE A 77 -1.78 -1.36 -16.46
C ILE A 77 -0.96 -1.93 -15.29
N ILE A 78 -0.86 -3.26 -15.19
CA ILE A 78 -0.04 -3.89 -14.15
C ILE A 78 1.45 -3.57 -14.33
N GLU A 79 1.95 -3.60 -15.56
CA GLU A 79 3.35 -3.29 -15.87
C GLU A 79 3.69 -1.82 -15.61
N GLU A 80 2.79 -0.89 -15.94
CA GLU A 80 3.04 0.55 -15.85
C GLU A 80 2.81 1.12 -14.45
N TYR A 81 1.80 0.66 -13.73
CA TYR A 81 1.36 1.27 -12.46
C TYR A 81 1.51 0.36 -11.22
N GLY A 82 1.98 -0.88 -11.41
CA GLY A 82 1.99 -1.89 -10.35
C GLY A 82 2.86 -1.54 -9.15
N ASP A 83 4.02 -0.91 -9.39
CA ASP A 83 4.95 -0.52 -8.33
C ASP A 83 4.38 0.65 -7.50
N GLU A 84 3.84 1.67 -8.17
CA GLU A 84 3.18 2.81 -7.54
C GLU A 84 1.93 2.37 -6.76
N TYR A 85 1.19 1.38 -7.26
CA TYR A 85 0.07 0.76 -6.56
C TYR A 85 0.52 0.08 -5.28
N SER A 86 1.62 -0.68 -5.31
CA SER A 86 2.18 -1.32 -4.11
C SER A 86 2.58 -0.30 -3.03
N VAL A 87 3.16 0.82 -3.44
CA VAL A 87 3.49 1.93 -2.54
C VAL A 87 2.22 2.59 -2.01
N ALA A 88 1.24 2.84 -2.89
CA ALA A 88 -0.02 3.49 -2.54
C ALA A 88 -0.79 2.70 -1.49
N ILE A 89 -0.97 1.40 -1.72
CA ILE A 89 -1.74 0.53 -0.84
C ILE A 89 -1.07 0.40 0.54
N THR A 90 0.26 0.27 0.58
CA THR A 90 1.01 0.17 1.85
C THR A 90 0.81 1.43 2.70
N ALA A 91 0.90 2.61 2.08
CA ALA A 91 0.71 3.87 2.78
C ALA A 91 -0.74 4.03 3.26
N ILE A 92 -1.73 3.71 2.41
CA ILE A 92 -3.15 3.85 2.73
C ILE A 92 -3.61 2.84 3.80
N SER A 93 -3.22 1.58 3.71
CA SER A 93 -3.59 0.54 4.69
C SER A 93 -3.07 0.78 6.10
N THR A 94 -1.98 1.55 6.26
CA THR A 94 -1.39 1.86 7.57
C THR A 94 -1.75 3.27 8.08
N SER A 95 -2.37 4.08 7.25
CA SER A 95 -2.80 5.44 7.57
C SER A 95 -4.20 5.47 8.20
N ASN A 96 -4.53 6.60 8.84
CA ASN A 96 -5.84 6.80 9.44
C ASN A 96 -6.68 7.76 8.56
N PRO A 97 -7.81 7.30 7.99
CA PRO A 97 -8.65 8.09 7.09
C PRO A 97 -9.10 9.44 7.63
N GLN A 98 -9.26 9.56 8.95
CA GLN A 98 -9.69 10.83 9.56
C GLN A 98 -8.65 11.96 9.44
N TYR A 99 -7.39 11.61 9.19
CA TYR A 99 -6.27 12.54 9.06
C TYR A 99 -5.75 12.63 7.62
N TRP A 100 -6.44 12.04 6.65
CA TRP A 100 -6.02 12.11 5.26
C TRP A 100 -6.02 13.55 4.75
N GLU A 101 -4.91 13.91 4.12
CA GLU A 101 -4.81 15.15 3.36
C GLU A 101 -5.09 14.85 1.88
N SER A 102 -5.18 15.89 1.05
CA SER A 102 -5.54 15.75 -0.38
C SER A 102 -4.70 14.70 -1.12
N ASN A 103 -3.39 14.64 -0.87
CA ASN A 103 -2.53 13.63 -1.50
C ASN A 103 -2.82 12.18 -1.04
N ASP A 104 -3.32 11.97 0.19
CA ASP A 104 -3.74 10.64 0.63
C ASP A 104 -5.07 10.24 -0.02
N ILE A 105 -5.96 11.21 -0.24
CA ILE A 105 -7.21 10.99 -0.98
C ILE A 105 -6.89 10.61 -2.43
N ASP A 106 -6.02 11.36 -3.11
CA ASP A 106 -5.60 11.07 -4.48
C ASP A 106 -4.92 9.70 -4.59
N ARG A 107 -4.08 9.36 -3.60
CA ARG A 107 -3.48 8.03 -3.49
C ARG A 107 -4.52 6.93 -3.33
N ALA A 108 -5.55 7.13 -2.51
CA ALA A 108 -6.63 6.18 -2.33
C ALA A 108 -7.47 6.01 -3.62
N PHE A 109 -7.71 7.10 -4.36
CA PHE A 109 -8.41 7.03 -5.66
C PHE A 109 -7.58 6.31 -6.72
N PHE A 110 -6.28 6.59 -6.81
CA PHE A 110 -5.39 5.80 -7.65
C PHE A 110 -5.46 4.30 -7.30
N ALA A 111 -5.35 3.97 -6.01
CA ALA A 111 -5.36 2.57 -5.58
C ALA A 111 -6.70 1.86 -5.86
N VAL A 112 -7.84 2.51 -5.63
CA VAL A 112 -9.15 1.87 -5.87
C VAL A 112 -9.42 1.70 -7.36
N GLY A 113 -9.01 2.68 -8.18
CA GLY A 113 -9.10 2.59 -9.63
C GLY A 113 -8.24 1.47 -10.20
N TYR A 114 -7.01 1.34 -9.73
CA TYR A 114 -6.13 0.22 -10.11
C TYR A 114 -6.75 -1.12 -9.73
N ALA A 115 -7.23 -1.26 -8.48
CA ALA A 115 -7.86 -2.48 -7.99
C ALA A 115 -9.10 -2.88 -8.82
N ASP A 116 -9.95 -1.92 -9.21
CA ASP A 116 -11.11 -2.17 -10.08
C ASP A 116 -10.69 -2.69 -11.46
N VAL A 117 -9.67 -2.10 -12.08
CA VAL A 117 -9.17 -2.51 -13.40
C VAL A 117 -8.58 -3.92 -13.36
N VAL A 118 -7.81 -4.25 -12.32
CA VAL A 118 -7.19 -5.58 -12.20
C VAL A 118 -8.15 -6.65 -11.64
N GLY A 119 -9.37 -6.25 -11.24
CA GLY A 119 -10.39 -7.15 -10.71
C GLY A 119 -10.12 -7.62 -9.27
N ASP A 120 -9.32 -6.90 -8.49
CA ASP A 120 -9.12 -7.16 -7.06
C ASP A 120 -10.27 -6.53 -6.25
N TYR A 121 -11.44 -7.15 -6.36
CA TYR A 121 -12.65 -6.63 -5.76
C TYR A 121 -12.63 -6.60 -4.24
N SER A 122 -11.89 -7.51 -3.58
CA SER A 122 -11.69 -7.44 -2.13
C SER A 122 -10.94 -6.16 -1.73
N GLN A 123 -9.94 -5.76 -2.52
CA GLN A 123 -9.23 -4.51 -2.27
C GLN A 123 -10.06 -3.27 -2.59
N VAL A 124 -10.89 -3.32 -3.66
CA VAL A 124 -11.87 -2.25 -3.96
C VAL A 124 -12.80 -2.00 -2.78
N GLN A 125 -13.38 -3.06 -2.20
CA GLN A 125 -14.26 -2.91 -1.03
C GLN A 125 -13.54 -2.27 0.17
N GLN A 126 -12.33 -2.73 0.48
CA GLN A 126 -11.54 -2.19 1.59
C GLN A 126 -11.25 -0.71 1.41
N LEU A 127 -10.80 -0.30 0.22
CA LEU A 127 -10.49 1.09 -0.11
C LEU A 127 -11.74 1.96 -0.10
N TYR A 128 -12.86 1.46 -0.62
CA TYR A 128 -14.15 2.14 -0.56
C TYR A 128 -14.54 2.47 0.89
N TYR A 129 -14.42 1.51 1.82
CA TYR A 129 -14.73 1.77 3.22
C TYR A 129 -13.78 2.75 3.91
N GLN A 130 -12.50 2.79 3.52
CA GLN A 130 -11.57 3.79 4.03
C GLN A 130 -11.88 5.19 3.50
N LEU A 131 -12.21 5.34 2.22
CA LEU A 131 -12.69 6.60 1.63
C LEU A 131 -13.98 7.07 2.32
N LEU A 132 -14.93 6.17 2.56
CA LEU A 132 -16.15 6.49 3.29
C LEU A 132 -15.87 6.93 4.74
N ALA A 133 -14.89 6.31 5.41
CA ALA A 133 -14.48 6.73 6.75
C ALA A 133 -13.85 8.14 6.74
N ALA A 134 -13.05 8.48 5.71
CA ALA A 134 -12.55 9.84 5.52
C ALA A 134 -13.70 10.83 5.29
N GLU A 135 -14.67 10.51 4.41
CA GLU A 135 -15.86 11.33 4.16
C GLU A 135 -16.65 11.58 5.47
N GLN A 136 -16.92 10.52 6.24
CA GLN A 136 -17.63 10.61 7.52
C GLN A 136 -16.90 11.41 8.59
N SER A 137 -15.56 11.50 8.50
CA SER A 137 -14.74 12.36 9.37
C SER A 137 -14.74 13.84 8.95
N GLY A 138 -15.42 14.18 7.84
CA GLY A 138 -15.53 15.54 7.32
C GLY A 138 -14.51 15.89 6.23
N LYS A 139 -13.78 14.90 5.69
CA LYS A 139 -12.89 15.12 4.53
C LYS A 139 -13.72 15.21 3.24
N ASN A 140 -13.39 16.15 2.36
CA ASN A 140 -14.02 16.24 1.05
C ASN A 140 -13.33 15.32 0.05
N ILE A 141 -13.72 14.04 0.01
CA ILE A 141 -13.07 13.05 -0.85
C ILE A 141 -13.39 13.23 -2.34
N TYR A 142 -14.46 13.94 -2.69
CA TYR A 142 -14.85 14.13 -4.10
C TYR A 142 -14.17 15.34 -4.74
N ASP A 143 -13.31 16.04 -4.00
CA ASP A 143 -12.32 16.99 -4.52
C ASP A 143 -11.00 16.24 -4.71
N ASN A 144 -10.99 15.29 -5.64
CA ASN A 144 -9.83 14.45 -5.98
C ASN A 144 -9.34 14.74 -7.41
N SER A 145 -8.04 14.59 -7.60
CA SER A 145 -7.35 14.89 -8.87
C SER A 145 -7.67 13.89 -9.98
N ALA A 146 -8.09 12.68 -9.61
CA ALA A 146 -8.57 11.67 -10.55
C ALA A 146 -9.92 12.04 -11.21
N GLY A 147 -10.63 13.04 -10.67
CA GLY A 147 -11.95 13.44 -11.18
C GLY A 147 -13.06 12.43 -10.90
N VAL A 148 -12.83 11.48 -9.99
CA VAL A 148 -13.76 10.38 -9.70
C VAL A 148 -14.96 10.90 -8.93
N THR A 149 -16.13 10.66 -9.49
CA THR A 149 -17.42 11.01 -8.90
C THR A 149 -17.90 9.98 -7.87
N LYS A 150 -18.91 10.36 -7.10
CA LYS A 150 -19.55 9.47 -6.13
C LYS A 150 -20.21 8.28 -6.82
N GLU A 151 -20.83 8.52 -7.97
CA GLU A 151 -21.46 7.50 -8.80
C GLU A 151 -20.43 6.48 -9.28
N GLU A 152 -19.30 6.92 -9.83
CA GLU A 152 -18.24 6.02 -10.31
C GLU A 152 -17.61 5.19 -9.19
N LEU A 153 -17.35 5.82 -8.03
CA LEU A 153 -16.87 5.09 -6.86
C LEU A 153 -17.91 4.05 -6.37
N GLY A 154 -19.19 4.42 -6.42
CA GLY A 154 -20.30 3.51 -6.12
C GLY A 154 -20.41 2.35 -7.10
N ASP A 155 -20.19 2.57 -8.39
CA ASP A 155 -20.20 1.53 -9.42
C ASP A 155 -19.07 0.51 -9.22
N MET A 156 -17.86 0.97 -8.85
CA MET A 156 -16.74 0.09 -8.50
C MET A 156 -17.11 -0.83 -7.31
N MET A 157 -17.70 -0.26 -6.25
CA MET A 157 -18.18 -1.04 -5.11
C MET A 157 -19.33 -1.99 -5.51
N GLY A 158 -20.22 -1.55 -6.39
CA GLY A 158 -21.32 -2.35 -6.92
C GLY A 158 -20.83 -3.61 -7.63
N LYS A 159 -19.83 -3.49 -8.50
CA LYS A 159 -19.16 -4.65 -9.13
C LYS A 159 -18.53 -5.56 -8.08
N ALA A 160 -17.80 -4.97 -7.13
CA ALA A 160 -17.09 -5.72 -6.10
C ALA A 160 -18.02 -6.48 -5.14
N SER A 161 -19.26 -6.03 -4.98
CA SER A 161 -20.29 -6.71 -4.18
C SER A 161 -20.97 -7.86 -4.92
N LEU A 162 -20.90 -7.88 -6.26
CA LEU A 162 -21.49 -8.92 -7.10
C LEU A 162 -20.54 -10.09 -7.37
N SER A 163 -19.25 -9.94 -7.04
CA SER A 163 -18.22 -10.96 -7.22
C SER A 163 -18.08 -11.95 -6.06
N GLU A 164 -18.83 -11.75 -4.96
CA GLU A 164 -18.93 -12.66 -3.80
C GLU A 164 -20.04 -13.69 -3.95
#